data_AF-A0A084XW49-F1
#
_entry.id   AF-A0A084XW49-F1
#
_cell.length_a   1.000
_cell.length_b   1.000
_cell.length_c   1.000
_cell.angle_alpha   90.00
_cell.angle_beta   90.00
_cell.angle_gamma   90.00
#
_symmetry.space_group_name_H-M   'P 1'
#
loop_
_entity.id
_entity.type
_entity.pdbx_description
1 polymer ?
#
loop_
_entity_poly.entity_id
_entity_poly.type
_entity_poly.pdbx_seq_one_letter_code
_entity_poly.pdbx_strand_id
1 'polypeptide(L)'
;MDKLWIEEQEEFNVGDSAFLISFRNENTASTRSVLRNTPAYTNRSNEPKLYGWCGTYNNIGTYGEGAWQVVRIAKSGRYLIKELTRSELILFLEDMGYPELIPHEEQ
;
A
#
# COMPACT_ATOMS: atom_id res chain seq x y z
N MET A 1 10.77 11.28 -0.98
CA MET A 1 10.33 10.05 -1.68
C MET A 1 10.92 8.90 -0.91
N ASP A 2 10.05 8.21 -0.20
CA ASP A 2 10.47 7.21 0.76
C ASP A 2 10.69 5.87 0.06
N LYS A 3 11.56 5.05 0.66
CA LYS A 3 11.91 3.72 0.16
C LYS A 3 11.84 2.73 1.30
N LEU A 4 11.29 1.56 1.02
CA LEU A 4 11.10 0.52 2.01
C LEU A 4 11.49 -0.84 1.43
N TRP A 5 12.15 -1.66 2.24
CA TRP A 5 12.31 -3.08 1.96
C TRP A 5 11.16 -3.85 2.58
N ILE A 6 10.45 -4.63 1.78
CA ILE A 6 9.39 -5.54 2.20
C ILE A 6 9.75 -6.99 1.85
N GLU A 7 9.01 -7.92 2.45
CA GLU A 7 9.15 -9.34 2.19
C GLU A 7 8.73 -9.71 0.76
N GLU A 8 8.98 -10.94 0.36
CA GLU A 8 8.61 -11.48 -0.96
C GLU A 8 7.12 -11.28 -1.27
N GLN A 9 6.84 -10.94 -2.52
CA GLN A 9 5.50 -10.74 -3.08
C GLN A 9 5.33 -11.67 -4.28
N GLU A 10 4.16 -12.28 -4.44
CA GLU A 10 3.96 -13.33 -5.46
C GLU A 10 3.65 -12.79 -6.86
N GLU A 11 3.11 -11.57 -6.97
CA GLU A 11 2.44 -11.11 -8.20
C GLU A 11 3.04 -9.82 -8.82
N PHE A 12 4.18 -9.34 -8.31
CA PHE A 12 4.74 -8.05 -8.74
C PHE A 12 6.18 -8.18 -9.26
N ASN A 13 6.46 -7.43 -10.32
CA ASN A 13 7.77 -7.31 -10.96
C ASN A 13 8.34 -5.90 -10.78
N VAL A 14 9.63 -5.73 -11.09
CA VAL A 14 10.26 -4.41 -11.09
C VAL A 14 9.58 -3.51 -12.13
N GLY A 15 9.17 -2.32 -11.69
CA GLY A 15 8.43 -1.34 -12.50
C GLY A 15 6.94 -1.27 -12.15
N ASP A 16 6.38 -2.33 -11.57
CA ASP A 16 4.95 -2.40 -11.24
C ASP A 16 4.62 -1.46 -10.07
N SER A 17 3.46 -0.82 -10.18
CA SER A 17 2.88 0.03 -9.13
C SER A 17 1.72 -0.68 -8.46
N ALA A 18 1.63 -0.57 -7.14
CA ALA A 18 0.66 -1.28 -6.33
C ALA A 18 0.31 -0.49 -5.06
N PHE A 19 -0.82 -0.84 -4.44
CA PHE A 19 -1.17 -0.35 -3.11
C PHE A 19 -0.36 -1.09 -2.06
N LEU A 20 0.23 -0.36 -1.13
CA LEU A 20 0.91 -0.94 0.03
C LEU A 20 -0.08 -1.02 1.20
N ILE A 21 -0.25 -2.21 1.75
CA ILE A 21 -1.09 -2.46 2.91
C ILE A 21 -0.21 -3.02 4.02
N SER A 22 -0.26 -2.41 5.20
CA SER A 22 0.40 -2.93 6.39
C SER A 22 -0.60 -3.57 7.36
N PHE A 23 -0.18 -4.69 7.93
CA PHE A 23 -0.91 -5.46 8.93
C PHE A 23 -0.08 -5.47 10.20
N ARG A 24 -0.61 -4.85 11.25
CA ARG A 24 0.04 -4.80 12.56
C ARG A 24 -0.67 -5.72 13.53
N ASN A 25 0.06 -6.69 14.06
CA ASN A 25 -0.44 -7.53 15.14
C ASN A 25 -0.31 -6.76 16.47
N GLU A 26 -1.44 -6.48 17.12
CA GLU A 26 -1.49 -5.68 18.35
C GLU A 26 -0.91 -6.43 19.56
N ASN A 27 -0.91 -7.76 19.55
CA ASN A 27 -0.37 -8.58 20.65
C ASN A 27 1.16 -8.69 20.64
N THR A 28 1.76 -8.74 19.45
CA THR A 28 3.21 -8.96 19.28
C THR A 28 3.96 -7.72 18.80
N ALA A 29 3.23 -6.66 18.44
CA ALA A 29 3.74 -5.47 17.76
C ALA A 29 4.46 -5.74 16.43
N SER A 30 4.32 -6.94 15.85
CA SER A 30 4.89 -7.26 14.53
C SER A 30 4.09 -6.59 13.42
N THR A 31 4.77 -6.00 12.44
CA THR A 31 4.15 -5.43 11.24
C THR A 31 4.58 -6.22 10.01
N ARG A 32 3.62 -6.56 9.15
CA ARG A 32 3.87 -7.14 7.83
C ARG A 32 3.28 -6.22 6.76
N SER A 33 4.03 -5.94 5.71
CA SER A 33 3.55 -5.17 4.56
C SER A 33 3.39 -6.06 3.34
N VAL A 34 2.34 -5.81 2.55
CA VAL A 34 1.97 -6.59 1.36
C VAL A 34 1.54 -5.63 0.26
N LEU A 35 1.93 -5.94 -0.98
CA LEU A 35 1.46 -5.23 -2.17
C LEU A 35 0.15 -5.84 -2.67
N ARG A 36 -0.77 -4.98 -3.12
CA ARG A 36 -2.07 -5.38 -3.67
C ARG A 36 -2.45 -4.51 -4.87
N ASN A 37 -3.23 -5.08 -5.77
CA ASN A 37 -3.86 -4.34 -6.88
C ASN A 37 -5.10 -3.56 -6.44
N THR A 38 -5.53 -3.71 -5.19
CA THR A 38 -6.67 -2.97 -4.63
C THR A 38 -6.22 -2.22 -3.39
N PRO A 39 -6.80 -1.04 -3.10
CA PRO A 39 -6.51 -0.30 -1.88
C PRO A 39 -6.95 -1.10 -0.65
N ALA A 40 -6.53 -0.63 0.52
CA ALA A 40 -7.09 -1.12 1.77
C ALA A 40 -8.55 -0.67 1.88
N TYR A 41 -9.40 -1.53 2.45
CA TYR A 41 -10.83 -1.24 2.65
C TYR A 41 -11.16 -1.18 4.13
N THR A 42 -12.01 -0.24 4.51
CA THR A 42 -12.45 -0.12 5.90
C THR A 42 -13.31 -1.30 6.32
N ASN A 43 -13.07 -1.85 7.52
CA ASN A 43 -13.77 -3.05 8.00
C ASN A 43 -15.29 -2.86 8.18
N ARG A 44 -15.75 -1.62 8.39
CA ARG A 44 -17.18 -1.33 8.66
C ARG A 44 -17.93 -0.79 7.46
N SER A 45 -17.41 0.23 6.79
CA SER A 45 -18.07 0.87 5.64
C SER A 45 -17.69 0.25 4.30
N ASN A 46 -16.66 -0.62 4.27
CA ASN A 46 -16.11 -1.18 3.03
C ASN A 46 -15.76 -0.09 2.01
N GLU A 47 -15.23 1.02 2.51
CA GLU A 47 -14.78 2.14 1.70
C GLU A 47 -13.27 2.00 1.44
N PRO A 48 -12.81 2.25 0.21
CA PRO A 48 -11.39 2.22 -0.10
C PRO A 48 -10.68 3.38 0.60
N LYS A 49 -9.45 3.14 1.05
CA LYS A 49 -8.64 4.13 1.73
C LYS A 49 -7.18 4.01 1.31
N LEU A 50 -6.64 5.12 0.81
CA LEU A 50 -5.26 5.18 0.35
C LEU A 50 -4.27 5.19 1.53
N TYR A 51 -4.54 6.04 2.53
CA TYR A 51 -3.69 6.21 3.70
C TYR A 51 -4.47 6.06 5.02
N GLY A 52 -3.86 5.39 5.98
CA GLY A 52 -4.31 5.32 7.37
C GLY A 52 -5.10 4.07 7.74
N TRP A 53 -5.60 4.06 8.98
CA TRP A 53 -6.26 2.89 9.56
C TRP A 53 -7.60 2.57 8.90
N CYS A 54 -7.78 1.30 8.60
CA CYS A 54 -8.97 0.72 7.98
C CYS A 54 -9.80 -0.13 8.95
N GLY A 55 -9.23 -0.50 10.10
CA GLY A 55 -9.93 -1.31 11.10
C GLY A 55 -9.03 -2.36 11.70
N THR A 56 -9.49 -2.94 12.80
CA THR A 56 -8.83 -4.06 13.47
C THR A 56 -9.77 -5.26 13.43
N TYR A 57 -9.25 -6.43 13.05
CA TYR A 57 -9.94 -7.71 13.14
C TYR A 57 -9.00 -8.74 13.76
N ASN A 58 -9.48 -9.48 14.77
CA ASN A 58 -8.70 -10.50 15.47
C ASN A 58 -7.31 -9.99 15.97
N ASN A 59 -7.26 -8.79 16.54
CA ASN A 59 -6.04 -8.10 16.99
C ASN A 59 -5.02 -7.79 15.88
N ILE A 60 -5.47 -7.74 14.62
CA ILE A 60 -4.66 -7.32 13.48
C ILE A 60 -5.26 -6.02 12.95
N GLY A 61 -4.53 -4.92 13.16
CA GLY A 61 -4.84 -3.63 12.56
C GLY A 61 -4.41 -3.61 11.09
N THR A 62 -5.28 -3.12 10.21
CA THR A 62 -5.02 -2.96 8.78
C THR A 62 -4.88 -1.47 8.45
N TYR A 63 -3.84 -1.13 7.70
CA TYR A 63 -3.53 0.26 7.32
C TYR A 63 -3.22 0.34 5.83
N GLY A 64 -3.79 1.33 5.16
CA GLY A 64 -3.33 1.77 3.85
C GLY A 64 -2.08 2.63 4.02
N GLU A 65 -1.04 2.34 3.26
CA GLU A 65 0.25 3.03 3.31
C GLU A 65 0.54 3.77 1.99
N GLY A 66 -0.48 4.03 1.18
CA GLY A 66 -0.35 4.68 -0.12
C GLY A 66 -0.10 3.73 -1.28
N ALA A 67 0.36 4.31 -2.40
CA ALA A 67 0.75 3.57 -3.60
C ALA A 67 2.26 3.66 -3.83
N TRP A 68 2.84 2.53 -4.23
CA TRP A 68 4.28 2.31 -4.28
C TRP A 68 4.65 1.58 -5.57
N GLN A 69 5.84 1.89 -6.10
CA GLN A 69 6.44 1.18 -7.22
C GLN A 69 7.53 0.22 -6.75
N VAL A 70 7.59 -0.97 -7.33
CA VAL A 70 8.71 -1.89 -7.16
C VAL A 70 9.92 -1.39 -7.93
N VAL A 71 10.97 -1.01 -7.22
CA VAL A 71 12.21 -0.48 -7.82
C VAL A 71 13.25 -1.58 -8.03
N ARG A 72 13.28 -2.57 -7.15
CA ARG A 72 14.27 -3.65 -7.21
C ARG A 72 13.80 -4.88 -6.44
N ILE A 73 14.13 -6.06 -6.94
CA ILE A 73 14.00 -7.32 -6.21
C ILE A 73 15.41 -7.83 -5.89
N ALA A 74 15.68 -8.09 -4.61
CA ALA A 74 16.95 -8.64 -4.16
C ALA A 74 17.05 -10.14 -4.49
N LYS A 75 18.28 -10.67 -4.52
CA LYS A 75 18.51 -12.13 -4.68
C LYS A 75 17.85 -12.96 -3.57
N SER A 76 17.55 -12.36 -2.42
CA SER A 76 16.85 -13.00 -1.31
C SER A 76 15.33 -13.06 -1.49
N GLY A 77 14.78 -12.56 -2.61
CA GLY A 77 13.33 -12.44 -2.83
C GLY A 77 12.69 -11.19 -2.21
N ARG A 78 13.43 -10.37 -1.45
CA ARG A 78 12.89 -9.14 -0.84
C ARG A 78 12.73 -8.02 -1.86
N TYR A 79 11.69 -7.20 -1.70
CA TYR A 79 11.34 -6.14 -2.62
C TYR A 79 11.74 -4.78 -2.05
N LEU A 80 12.45 -3.98 -2.82
CA LEU A 80 12.64 -2.55 -2.56
C LEU A 80 11.55 -1.80 -3.32
N ILE A 81 10.70 -1.13 -2.57
CA ILE A 81 9.65 -0.29 -3.10
C ILE A 81 9.96 1.18 -2.84
N LYS A 82 9.39 2.05 -3.66
CA LYS A 82 9.48 3.50 -3.55
C LYS A 82 8.08 4.10 -3.66
N GLU A 83 7.78 5.04 -2.79
CA GLU A 83 6.49 5.73 -2.82
C GLU A 83 6.34 6.49 -4.15
N LEU A 84 5.14 6.42 -4.73
CA LEU A 84 4.81 7.18 -5.93
C LEU A 84 4.83 8.67 -5.64
N THR A 85 5.36 9.45 -6.58
CA THR A 85 5.18 10.90 -6.56
C THR A 85 3.71 11.26 -6.77
N ARG A 86 3.34 12.50 -6.43
CA ARG A 86 1.97 12.97 -6.64
C ARG A 86 1.48 12.77 -8.08
N SER A 87 2.30 13.07 -9.08
CA SER A 87 1.93 12.90 -10.49
C SER A 87 1.79 11.42 -10.87
N GLU A 88 2.71 10.56 -10.42
CA GLU A 88 2.61 9.10 -10.64
C GLU A 88 1.39 8.50 -9.93
N LEU A 89 1.10 8.97 -8.72
CA LEU A 89 -0.04 8.53 -7.91
C LEU A 89 -1.36 8.86 -8.58
N ILE A 90 -1.53 10.09 -9.09
CA ILE A 90 -2.75 10.49 -9.80
C ILE A 90 -3.01 9.57 -10.98
N LEU A 91 -2.01 9.38 -11.85
CA LEU A 91 -2.13 8.51 -13.02
C LEU A 91 -2.44 7.06 -12.62
N PHE A 92 -1.77 6.55 -11.58
CA PHE A 92 -2.02 5.21 -11.06
C PHE A 92 -3.45 5.04 -10.53
N LEU A 93 -3.95 6.00 -9.75
CA LEU A 93 -5.30 5.93 -9.19
C LEU A 93 -6.38 6.03 -10.28
N GLU A 94 -6.18 6.86 -11.30
CA GLU A 94 -7.08 6.94 -12.45
C GLU A 94 -7.12 5.62 -13.23
N ASP A 95 -5.95 5.04 -13.53
CA ASP A 95 -5.83 3.77 -14.25
C ASP A 95 -6.47 2.60 -13.49
N MET A 96 -6.29 2.57 -12.17
CA MET A 96 -6.83 1.53 -11.29
C MET A 96 -8.32 1.72 -10.97
N GLY A 97 -8.93 2.83 -11.39
CA GLY A 97 -10.36 3.11 -11.18
C GLY A 97 -10.71 3.63 -9.78
N TYR A 98 -9.76 4.29 -9.10
CA TYR A 98 -9.94 4.91 -7.79
C TYR A 98 -9.64 6.43 -7.79
N PRO A 99 -10.17 7.23 -8.73
CA PRO A 99 -9.91 8.67 -8.79
C PRO A 99 -10.37 9.43 -7.54
N GLU A 100 -11.35 8.91 -6.80
CA GLU A 100 -11.84 9.47 -5.55
C GLU A 100 -10.81 9.44 -4.40
N LEU A 101 -9.77 8.61 -4.53
CA LEU A 101 -8.67 8.54 -3.55
C LEU A 101 -7.58 9.59 -3.80
N ILE A 102 -7.66 10.35 -4.90
CA ILE A 102 -6.71 11.41 -5.19
C ILE A 102 -6.81 12.46 -4.07
N PRO A 103 -5.70 12.78 -3.37
CA PRO A 103 -5.73 13.76 -2.31
C PRO A 103 -6.20 15.12 -2.84
N HIS A 104 -7.35 15.58 -2.35
CA HIS A 104 -7.78 16.96 -2.53
C HIS A 104 -6.87 17.84 -1.67
N GLU A 105 -6.24 18.87 -2.26
CA GLU A 105 -5.45 19.83 -1.48
C GLU A 105 -6.38 20.51 -0.47
N GLU A 106 -6.25 20.17 0.81
CA GLU A 106 -6.61 21.12 1.86
C GLU A 106 -5.53 22.20 1.84
N GLN A 107 -5.92 23.40 1.39
CA GLN A 107 -5.08 24.59 1.34
C GLN A 107 -4.62 25.03 2.74
#